data_AF-A0A1C6HGC6-F1
#
_entry.id   AF-A0A1C6HGC6-F1
#
_cell.length_a   1.000
_cell.length_b   1.000
_cell.length_c   1.000
_cell.angle_alpha   90.00
_cell.angle_beta   90.00
_cell.angle_gamma   90.00
#
_symmetry.space_group_name_H-M   'P 1'
#
loop_
_entity.id
_entity.type
_entity.pdbx_description
1 polymer ?
#
loop_
_entity_poly.entity_id
_entity_poly.type
_entity_poly.pdbx_seq_one_letter_code
_entity_poly.pdbx_strand_id
1 'polypeptide(L)' 'MEYSMVWVRGHIEVYDGAGRFCFSADNEREAWEELEGAA' A
#
# COMPACT_ATOMS: atom_id res chain seq x y z
N MET A 1 -11.35 2.34 6.55
CA MET A 1 -10.09 1.62 6.76
C MET A 1 -8.99 2.64 6.62
N GLU A 2 -8.15 2.80 7.64
CA GLU A 2 -6.94 3.61 7.53
C GLU A 2 -5.86 2.73 6.89
N TYR A 3 -5.18 3.24 5.87
CA TYR A 3 -4.08 2.55 5.21
C TYR A 3 -2.84 3.43 5.28
N SER A 4 -1.69 2.82 5.54
CA SER A 4 -0.40 3.51 5.59
C SER A 4 0.48 3.04 4.43
N MET A 5 1.00 3.99 3.65
CA MET A 5 1.92 3.71 2.55
C MET A 5 3.34 4.14 2.94
N VAL A 6 4.32 3.26 2.79
CA VAL A 6 5.70 3.51 3.20
C VAL A 6 6.67 3.18 2.07
N TRP A 7 7.55 4.12 1.72
CA TRP A 7 8.61 3.87 0.73
C TRP A 7 9.75 3.05 1.35
N VAL A 8 9.98 1.85 0.79
CA VAL A 8 11.01 0.91 1.21
C VAL A 8 11.82 0.48 0.00
N ARG A 9 13.13 0.80 0.00
CA ARG A 9 14.11 0.27 -0.97
C ARG A 9 13.69 0.34 -2.45
N GLY A 10 12.97 1.40 -2.84
CA GLY A 10 12.58 1.64 -4.24
C GLY A 10 11.21 1.12 -4.64
N HIS A 11 10.43 0.59 -3.70
CA HIS A 11 8.99 0.34 -3.86
C HIS A 11 8.24 0.88 -2.63
N ILE A 12 6.92 0.80 -2.66
CA ILE A 12 6.01 1.20 -1.60
C ILE A 12 5.41 -0.05 -0.98
N GLU A 13 5.37 -0.10 0.34
CA GLU A 13 4.63 -1.11 1.09
C GLU A 13 3.38 -0.46 1.69
N VAL A 14 2.24 -1.14 1.52
CA VAL A 14 0.94 -0.72 2.04
C VAL A 14 0.58 -1.59 3.23
N TYR A 15 0.20 -0.92 4.31
CA TYR A 15 -0.18 -1.52 5.59
C TYR A 15 -1.62 -1.17 5.94
N ASP A 16 -2.32 -2.09 6.60
CA ASP A 16 -3.64 -1.84 7.17
C ASP A 16 -3.55 -0.96 8.44
N GLY A 17 -4.69 -0.50 8.95
CA GLY A 17 -4.78 0.31 10.18
C GLY A 17 -4.29 -0.42 11.44
N ALA A 18 -4.18 -1.75 11.42
CA ALA A 18 -3.53 -2.55 12.45
C ALA A 18 -2.02 -2.76 12.21
N GLY A 19 -1.44 -2.13 11.18
CA GLY A 19 -0.03 -2.23 10.82
C GLY A 19 0.36 -3.56 10.18
N ARG A 20 -0.60 -4.34 9.66
CA ARG A 20 -0.29 -5.59 8.94
C ARG A 20 0.04 -5.26 7.50
N PHE A 21 1.07 -5.91 6.99
CA PHE A 21 1.43 -5.83 5.58
C PHE A 21 0.26 -6.35 4.73
N CYS A 22 -0.24 -5.51 3.83
CA CYS A 22 -1.24 -5.89 2.86
C CYS A 22 -0.57 -6.33 1.56
N PHE A 23 0.18 -5.41 0.93
CA PHE A 23 0.86 -5.64 -0.34
C PHE A 23 1.94 -4.58 -0.57
N SER A 24 2.76 -4.79 -1.60
CA SER A 24 3.77 -3.83 -2.07
C SER A 24 3.48 -3.42 -3.51
N ALA A 25 3.78 -2.18 -3.86
CA ALA A 25 3.61 -1.61 -5.19
C ALA A 25 4.88 -0.85 -5.59
N ASP A 26 5.26 -0.83 -6.86
CA ASP A 26 6.47 -0.13 -7.29
C ASP A 26 6.34 1.40 -7.17
N ASN A 27 5.13 1.94 -7.28
CA ASN A 27 4.85 3.38 -7.25
C ASN A 27 3.53 3.70 -6.52
N GLU A 28 3.34 4.96 -6.13
CA GLU A 28 2.12 5.41 -5.42
C GLU A 28 0.87 5.13 -6.24
N ARG A 29 0.93 5.31 -7.56
CA ARG A 29 -0.19 5.04 -8.46
C ARG A 29 -0.66 3.58 -8.37
N GLU A 30 0.26 2.62 -8.47
CA GLU A 30 -0.08 1.19 -8.35
C GLU A 30 -0.62 0.87 -6.95
N ALA A 31 -0.10 1.51 -5.91
CA ALA A 31 -0.62 1.35 -4.55
C ALA A 31 -2.08 1.81 -4.43
N TRP A 32 -2.44 2.93 -5.05
CA TRP A 32 -3.80 3.44 -5.10
C TRP A 32 -4.72 2.58 -5.97
N GLU A 33 -4.26 2.15 -7.16
CA GLU A 33 -5.04 1.28 -8.05
C GLU A 33 -5.40 -0.05 -7.38
N GLU A 34 -4.45 -0.67 -6.67
CA GLU A 34 -4.70 -1.90 -5.89
C GLU A 34 -5.63 -1.65 -4.69
N LEU A 35 -5.52 -0.50 -4.01
CA LEU A 35 -6.42 -0.12 -2.93
C LEU A 35 -7.85 0.14 -3.41
N GLU A 36 -8.02 0.79 -4.56
CA GLU A 36 -9.32 1.06 -5.18
C GLU A 36 -9.94 -0.22 -5.77
N GLY A 37 -9.12 -1.11 -6.36
CA GLY A 37 -9.57 -2.39 -6.89
C GLY A 37 -9.94 -3.43 -5.82
N ALA A 38 -9.43 -3.27 -4.59
CA ALA A 38 -9.73 -4.14 -3.46
C ALA A 38 -11.01 -3.75 -2.67
N ALA A 39 -11.69 -2.66 -3.06
CA ALA A 39 -12.94 -2.17 -2.45
C ALA A 39 -14.19 -2.78 -3.08
#